data_AF-A0A6P0XJ39-F1
#
_entry.id   AF-A0A6P0XJ39-F1
#
_cell.length_a   1.000
_cell.length_b   1.000
_cell.length_c   1.000
_cell.angle_alpha   90.00
_cell.angle_beta   90.00
_cell.angle_gamma   90.00
#
_symmetry.space_group_name_H-M   'P 1'
#
loop_
_entity.id
_entity.type
_entity.pdbx_description
1 polymer ?
#
loop_
_entity_poly.entity_id
_entity_poly.type
_entity_poly.pdbx_seq_one_letter_code
_entity_poly.pdbx_strand_id
1 'polypeptide(L)'
;MIISHTENQTKSNNIITLASWMAGGFSNQKQASTNRVLYAHIHVYFRPLPYQFFSGIGFYSEQVYDYDLWSPYRQGVHKLIDKGDHIYIENYRLKDPILYAGAARELDILHTI
;
A
#
# COMPACT_ATOMS: atom_id res chain seq x y z
N MET A 1 -37.72 -1.75 31.27
CA MET A 1 -37.48 -1.02 30.02
C MET A 1 -35.97 -0.91 29.86
N ILE A 2 -35.34 -1.89 29.21
CA ILE A 2 -33.89 -1.88 28.99
C ILE A 2 -33.67 -1.08 27.72
N ILE A 3 -33.09 0.11 27.87
CA ILE A 3 -32.68 0.94 26.76
C ILE A 3 -31.46 0.26 26.15
N SER A 4 -31.69 -0.54 25.10
CA SER A 4 -30.64 -1.01 24.22
C SER A 4 -29.85 0.21 23.74
N HIS A 5 -28.62 0.36 24.22
CA HIS A 5 -27.68 1.30 23.64
C HIS A 5 -27.47 0.86 22.19
N THR A 6 -28.10 1.58 21.27
CA THR A 6 -27.73 1.59 19.86
C THR A 6 -26.30 2.13 19.77
N GLU A 7 -25.31 1.24 19.91
CA GLU A 7 -23.89 1.49 19.58
C GLU A 7 -23.68 1.55 18.06
N ASN A 8 -24.49 2.35 17.37
CA ASN A 8 -24.63 2.26 15.92
C ASN A 8 -24.28 3.55 15.20
N GLN A 9 -23.32 4.34 15.71
CA GLN A 9 -22.95 5.60 15.03
C GLN A 9 -21.52 6.14 15.17
N THR A 10 -20.57 5.39 15.73
CA THR A 10 -19.13 5.75 15.67
C THR A 10 -18.23 4.52 15.68
N LYS A 11 -18.51 3.53 14.81
CA LYS A 11 -17.45 2.58 14.44
C LYS A 11 -16.49 3.36 13.55
N SER A 12 -15.45 3.94 14.15
CA SER A 12 -14.31 4.50 13.43
C SER A 12 -13.95 3.51 12.33
N ASN A 13 -14.09 3.92 11.06
CA ASN A 13 -13.83 3.05 9.93
C ASN A 13 -12.30 2.95 9.76
N ASN A 14 -11.64 2.32 10.74
CA ASN A 14 -10.18 2.28 10.90
C ASN A 14 -9.48 1.80 9.64
N ILE A 15 -10.12 0.89 8.88
CA ILE A 15 -9.62 0.41 7.59
C ILE A 15 -9.58 1.51 6.53
N ILE A 16 -10.56 2.42 6.49
CA ILE A 16 -10.56 3.57 5.58
C ILE A 16 -9.47 4.57 5.99
N THR A 17 -9.31 4.82 7.28
CA THR A 17 -8.22 5.67 7.80
C THR A 17 -6.86 5.08 7.42
N LEU A 18 -6.64 3.79 7.67
CA LEU A 18 -5.40 3.12 7.32
C LEU A 18 -5.15 3.12 5.81
N ALA A 19 -6.16 2.79 5.00
CA ALA A 19 -6.05 2.80 3.54
C ALA A 19 -5.68 4.20 3.01
N SER A 20 -6.28 5.24 3.58
CA SER A 20 -5.97 6.64 3.23
C SER A 20 -4.53 7.02 3.59
N TRP A 21 -4.02 6.56 4.73
CA TRP A 21 -2.62 6.78 5.13
C TRP A 21 -1.63 5.96 4.31
N MET A 22 -2.00 4.75 3.90
CA MET A 22 -1.14 3.91 3.06
C MET A 22 -1.04 4.46 1.63
N ALA A 23 -2.10 5.05 1.08
CA ALA A 23 -2.13 5.55 -0.29
C ALA A 23 -1.15 6.72 -0.51
N GLY A 24 0.04 6.43 -1.03
CA GLY A 24 1.06 7.47 -1.19
C GLY A 24 2.42 6.97 -1.66
N GLY A 25 3.33 7.92 -1.84
CA GLY A 25 4.75 7.70 -2.02
C GLY A 25 5.50 8.17 -0.78
N PHE A 26 6.43 7.35 -0.31
CA PHE A 26 7.20 7.58 0.90
C PHE A 26 8.68 7.49 0.56
N SER A 27 9.50 8.26 1.26
CA SER A 27 10.94 8.20 1.13
C SER A 27 11.62 8.30 2.48
N ASN A 28 12.71 7.54 2.65
CA ASN A 28 13.55 7.65 3.84
C ASN A 28 14.69 8.69 3.66
N GLN A 29 14.58 9.63 2.72
CA GLN A 29 15.62 10.60 2.36
C GLN A 29 16.33 11.23 3.57
N LYS A 30 15.58 11.65 4.61
CA LYS A 30 16.16 12.25 5.82
C LYS A 30 17.06 11.26 6.58
N GLN A 31 16.63 10.02 6.73
CA GLN A 31 17.42 8.95 7.36
C GLN A 31 18.66 8.63 6.54
N ALA A 32 18.49 8.40 5.24
CA ALA A 32 19.60 8.11 4.33
C ALA A 32 20.62 9.24 4.31
N SER A 33 20.18 10.50 4.22
CA SER A 33 21.09 11.66 4.23
C SER A 33 21.84 11.82 5.56
N THR A 34 21.25 11.38 6.68
CA THR A 34 21.91 11.42 7.99
C THR A 34 22.99 10.34 8.12
N ASN A 35 22.80 9.16 7.52
CA ASN A 35 23.80 8.09 7.54
C ASN A 35 23.73 7.19 6.28
N ARG A 36 24.37 7.65 5.20
CA ARG A 36 24.33 7.00 3.87
C ARG A 36 25.04 5.65 3.81
N VAL A 37 25.96 5.37 4.74
CA VAL A 37 26.68 4.09 4.79
C VAL A 37 25.76 2.98 5.32
N LEU A 38 24.87 3.31 6.25
CA LEU A 38 23.94 2.32 6.84
C LEU A 38 22.61 2.23 6.11
N TYR A 39 22.12 3.34 5.55
CA TYR A 39 20.79 3.42 4.96
C TYR A 39 20.86 3.87 3.52
N ALA A 40 20.53 2.96 2.60
CA ALA A 40 20.25 3.34 1.23
C ALA A 40 19.04 4.28 1.18
N HIS A 41 19.08 5.25 0.27
CA HIS A 41 17.93 6.11 -0.01
C HIS A 41 16.97 5.33 -0.92
N ILE A 42 15.78 5.07 -0.39
CA ILE A 42 14.73 4.32 -1.07
C ILE A 42 13.44 5.14 -1.17
N HIS A 43 12.60 4.71 -2.10
CA HIS A 43 11.18 5.06 -2.15
C HIS A 43 10.34 3.82 -1.94
N VAL A 44 9.22 4.00 -1.24
CA VAL A 44 8.17 2.99 -1.09
C VAL A 44 6.89 3.62 -1.58
N TYR A 45 6.22 2.97 -2.52
CA TYR A 45 4.95 3.43 -3.07
C TYR A 45 3.87 2.42 -2.77
N PHE A 46 2.69 2.93 -2.44
CA PHE A 46 1.45 2.15 -2.37
C PHE A 46 0.41 2.87 -3.22
N ARG A 47 -0.02 2.21 -4.30
CA ARG A 47 -1.02 2.71 -5.24
C ARG A 47 -2.33 1.94 -5.09
N PRO A 48 -3.43 2.63 -4.75
CA PRO A 48 -4.73 1.99 -4.68
C PRO A 48 -5.07 1.31 -6.01
N LEU A 49 -5.55 0.07 -5.93
CA LEU A 49 -6.11 -0.65 -7.06
C LEU A 49 -7.61 -0.36 -7.19
N PRO A 50 -8.19 -0.50 -8.40
CA PRO A 50 -9.64 -0.48 -8.56
C PRO A 50 -10.32 -1.46 -7.62
N TYR A 51 -11.44 -1.06 -7.01
CA TYR A 51 -12.17 -1.88 -6.03
C TYR A 51 -12.50 -3.28 -6.57
N GLN A 52 -12.83 -3.36 -7.86
CA GLN A 52 -13.21 -4.58 -8.57
C GLN A 52 -12.09 -5.63 -8.61
N PHE A 53 -10.82 -5.23 -8.49
CA PHE A 53 -9.68 -6.15 -8.52
C PHE A 53 -9.76 -7.21 -7.41
N PHE A 54 -10.20 -6.81 -6.21
CA PHE A 54 -10.37 -7.71 -5.06
C PHE A 54 -11.80 -7.81 -4.54
N SER A 55 -12.73 -7.07 -5.14
CA SER A 55 -14.01 -6.70 -4.52
C SER A 55 -13.79 -6.12 -3.11
N GLY A 56 -12.80 -5.22 -2.98
CA GLY A 56 -12.31 -4.71 -1.71
C GLY A 56 -11.17 -3.70 -1.87
N ILE A 57 -10.64 -3.21 -0.75
CA ILE A 57 -9.53 -2.25 -0.74
C ILE A 57 -8.23 -2.97 -1.05
N GLY A 58 -7.63 -2.64 -2.19
CA GLY A 58 -6.39 -3.21 -2.69
C GLY A 58 -5.31 -2.18 -2.96
N PHE A 59 -4.05 -2.60 -2.89
CA PHE A 59 -2.91 -1.80 -3.28
C PHE A 59 -1.95 -2.61 -4.13
N TYR A 60 -1.39 -1.96 -5.14
CA TYR A 60 -0.10 -2.31 -5.69
C TYR A 60 0.99 -1.58 -4.90
N SER A 61 2.15 -2.21 -4.67
CA SER A 61 3.29 -1.57 -4.04
C SER A 61 4.59 -1.82 -4.79
N GLU A 62 5.48 -0.85 -4.72
CA GLU A 62 6.85 -0.95 -5.20
C GLU A 62 7.82 -0.35 -4.19
N GLN A 63 9.00 -0.94 -4.11
CA GLN A 63 10.13 -0.41 -3.37
C GLN A 63 11.33 -0.34 -4.32
N VAL A 64 11.91 0.85 -4.43
CA VAL A 64 12.99 1.17 -5.37
C VAL A 64 14.09 1.94 -4.65
N TYR A 65 15.31 1.84 -5.17
CA TYR A 65 16.36 2.77 -4.79
C TYR A 65 16.13 4.12 -5.48
N ASP A 66 16.51 5.21 -4.82
CA ASP A 66 16.33 6.57 -5.35
C ASP A 66 17.01 6.79 -6.72
N TYR A 67 18.15 6.12 -6.96
CA TYR A 67 18.91 6.23 -8.20
C TYR A 67 18.40 5.32 -9.34
N ASP A 68 17.53 4.35 -9.07
CA ASP A 68 16.99 3.42 -10.06
C ASP A 68 15.51 3.12 -9.78
N LEU A 69 14.65 4.00 -10.27
CA LEU A 69 13.21 3.92 -10.05
C LEU A 69 12.49 2.90 -10.96
N TRP A 70 13.20 2.31 -11.92
CA TRP A 70 12.64 1.35 -12.89
C TRP A 70 13.02 -0.10 -12.61
N SER A 71 13.93 -0.34 -11.65
CA SER A 71 14.28 -1.67 -11.17
C SER A 71 13.87 -1.85 -9.71
N PRO A 72 12.57 -1.99 -9.41
CA PRO A 72 12.12 -2.23 -8.04
C PRO A 72 12.72 -3.51 -7.49
N TYR A 73 13.35 -3.42 -6.32
CA TYR A 73 13.89 -4.60 -5.63
C TYR A 73 12.78 -5.40 -4.94
N ARG A 74 11.60 -4.80 -4.75
CA ARG A 74 10.40 -5.48 -4.24
C ARG A 74 9.14 -4.88 -4.84
N GLN A 75 8.28 -5.76 -5.33
CA GLN A 75 6.93 -5.42 -5.77
C GLN A 75 5.93 -6.32 -5.02
N GLY A 76 4.71 -5.82 -4.79
CA GLY A 76 3.69 -6.56 -4.06
C GLY A 76 2.28 -6.10 -4.39
N VAL A 77 1.32 -6.97 -4.09
CA VAL A 77 -0.10 -6.63 -4.13
C VAL A 77 -0.69 -6.94 -2.76
N HIS A 78 -1.50 -6.04 -2.22
CA HIS A 78 -2.00 -6.09 -0.85
C HIS A 78 -3.50 -5.93 -0.82
N LYS A 79 -4.20 -6.75 -0.04
CA LYS A 79 -5.64 -6.60 0.22
C LYS A 79 -5.86 -6.31 1.70
N LEU A 80 -6.56 -5.23 2.00
CA LEU A 80 -6.95 -4.89 3.37
C LEU A 80 -8.32 -5.52 3.66
N ILE A 81 -8.41 -6.22 4.79
CA ILE A 81 -9.62 -6.90 5.25
C ILE A 81 -9.91 -6.44 6.67
N ASP A 82 -11.11 -5.91 6.89
CA ASP A 82 -11.61 -5.60 8.23
C ASP A 82 -12.11 -6.91 8.88
N LYS A 83 -11.52 -7.29 10.01
CA LYS A 83 -11.95 -8.45 10.81
C LYS A 83 -12.79 -8.03 12.02
N GLY A 84 -13.06 -6.74 12.19
CA GLY A 84 -13.85 -6.16 13.27
C GLY A 84 -13.01 -5.71 14.44
N ASP A 85 -12.18 -6.59 14.99
CA ASP A 85 -11.25 -6.33 16.11
C ASP A 85 -9.86 -5.87 15.64
N HIS A 86 -9.46 -6.25 14.43
CA HIS A 86 -8.21 -5.86 13.79
C HIS A 86 -8.37 -5.72 12.27
N ILE A 87 -7.36 -5.11 11.63
CA ILE A 87 -7.24 -5.08 10.16
C ILE A 87 -6.20 -6.14 9.77
N TYR A 88 -6.58 -7.03 8.86
CA TYR A 88 -5.72 -8.05 8.30
C TYR A 88 -5.26 -7.64 6.88
N ILE A 89 -3.98 -7.83 6.57
CA ILE A 89 -3.42 -7.52 5.24
C ILE A 89 -2.93 -8.80 4.58
N GLU A 90 -3.60 -9.22 3.52
CA GLU A 90 -3.13 -10.29 2.65
C GLU A 90 -2.04 -9.74 1.72
N ASN A 91 -0.96 -10.51 1.55
CA ASN A 91 0.18 -10.13 0.71
C ASN A 91 0.32 -11.13 -0.43
N TYR A 92 0.30 -10.63 -1.65
CA TYR A 92 0.43 -11.41 -2.88
C TYR A 92 1.70 -10.99 -3.63
N ARG A 93 2.29 -11.97 -4.31
CA ARG A 93 3.37 -11.75 -5.28
C ARG A 93 2.80 -11.68 -6.69
N LEU A 94 3.42 -10.87 -7.53
CA LEU A 94 3.19 -10.94 -8.96
C LEU A 94 3.87 -12.19 -9.53
N LYS A 95 3.27 -12.77 -10.58
CA LYS A 95 3.86 -13.91 -11.29
C LYS A 95 5.10 -13.47 -12.07
N ASP A 96 4.99 -12.35 -12.76
CA ASP A 96 6.06 -11.74 -13.53
C ASP A 96 6.18 -10.24 -13.13
N PRO A 97 6.88 -9.94 -12.04
CA PRO A 97 6.89 -8.60 -11.45
C PRO A 97 7.51 -7.54 -12.37
N ILE A 98 8.50 -7.90 -13.20
CA ILE A 98 9.22 -6.92 -14.05
C ILE A 98 8.30 -6.25 -15.08
N LEU A 99 7.21 -6.91 -15.51
CA LEU A 99 6.22 -6.32 -16.42
C LEU A 99 5.51 -5.10 -15.82
N TYR A 100 5.51 -4.99 -14.49
CA TYR A 100 4.84 -3.92 -13.75
C TYR A 100 5.82 -2.92 -13.14
N ALA A 101 7.10 -3.01 -13.46
CA ALA A 101 8.10 -2.11 -12.90
C ALA A 101 7.80 -0.65 -13.27
N GLY A 102 7.72 0.21 -12.26
CA GLY A 102 7.37 1.63 -12.42
C GLY A 102 5.86 1.92 -12.38
N ALA A 103 5.00 0.90 -12.31
CA ALA A 103 3.55 1.05 -12.30
C ALA A 103 3.02 1.88 -11.11
N ALA A 104 3.80 2.05 -10.03
CA ALA A 104 3.36 2.90 -8.92
C ALA A 104 3.37 4.40 -9.29
N ARG A 105 4.12 4.77 -10.32
CA ARG A 105 4.24 6.14 -10.85
C ARG A 105 3.59 6.29 -12.23
N GLU A 106 3.53 5.21 -13.01
CA GLU A 106 2.94 5.16 -14.34
C GLU A 106 1.64 4.34 -14.36
N LEU A 107 0.50 5.03 -14.32
CA LEU A 107 -0.82 4.37 -14.23
C LEU A 107 -1.15 3.48 -15.44
N ASP A 108 -0.64 3.81 -16.63
CA ASP A 108 -0.86 2.99 -17.83
C ASP A 108 -0.27 1.59 -17.69
N ILE A 109 0.88 1.45 -17.01
CA ILE A 109 1.48 0.15 -16.69
C ILE A 109 0.61 -0.54 -15.63
N LEU A 110 0.19 0.19 -14.59
CA LEU A 110 -0.65 -0.35 -13.52
C LEU A 110 -1.99 -0.90 -14.03
N HIS A 111 -2.58 -0.28 -15.05
CA HIS A 111 -3.84 -0.74 -15.64
C HIS A 111 -3.73 -2.08 -16.38
N THR A 112 -2.53 -2.63 -16.55
CA THR A 112 -2.31 -3.96 -17.15
C THR A 112 -2.26 -5.11 -16.13
N ILE A 113 -2.41 -4.80 -14.83
CA ILE A 113 -2.28 -5.74 -13.70
C ILE A 113 -3.45 -6.73 -13.54
#